data_AF-A0A814P3I6-F1
#
_entry.id   AF-A0A814P3I6-F1
#
_cell.length_a   1.000
_cell.length_b   1.000
_cell.length_c   1.000
_cell.angle_alpha   90.00
_cell.angle_beta   90.00
_cell.angle_gamma   90.00
#
_symmetry.space_group_name_H-M   'P 1'
#
loop_
_entity.id
_entity.type
_entity.pdbx_description
1 polymer ?
#
loop_
_entity_poly.entity_id
_entity_poly.type
_entity_poly.pdbx_seq_one_letter_code
_entity_poly.pdbx_strand_id
1 'polypeptide(L)'
;MLLISLIIIFIYFSNNVYCLSCFKCMTTNFENDTCSDPFHPMNNRLENECFATSNGRNGLFPARFCVKISGIIVDVDRNVNRSLLRKRLYLRTCITDNIMDSTRSSDSTGNFRLKNFNQIKGVRMQGTITLCSHDGCNQAILLTVNSMTILFFLFILLIYQLK
;
A
#
# COMPACT_ATOMS: atom_id res chain seq x y z
N MET A 1 16.86 29.48 27.73
CA MET A 1 15.56 28.77 27.72
C MET A 1 14.65 29.24 26.59
N LEU A 2 14.41 30.55 26.43
CA LEU A 2 13.58 31.12 25.35
C LEU A 2 14.07 30.78 23.92
N LEU A 3 15.38 30.84 23.68
CA LEU A 3 15.97 30.49 22.38
C LEU A 3 15.77 29.01 22.02
N ILE A 4 15.90 28.13 23.01
CA ILE A 4 15.70 26.67 22.87
C ILE A 4 14.22 26.37 22.60
N SER A 5 13.32 27.06 23.29
CA SER A 5 11.86 26.99 23.04
C SER A 5 11.51 27.42 21.61
N LEU A 6 12.10 28.51 21.10
CA LEU A 6 11.88 28.98 19.73
C LEU A 6 12.42 27.99 18.67
N ILE A 7 13.58 27.39 18.91
CA ILE A 7 14.16 26.36 18.02
C ILE A 7 13.26 25.10 18.00
N ILE A 8 12.76 24.66 19.14
CA ILE A 8 11.83 23.52 19.23
C ILE A 8 10.54 23.84 18.48
N ILE A 9 9.95 25.03 18.68
CA ILE A 9 8.76 25.47 17.95
C ILE A 9 9.03 25.47 16.43
N PHE A 10 10.17 26.00 15.97
CA PHE A 10 10.51 26.04 14.55
C PHE A 10 10.66 24.63 13.94
N ILE A 11 11.26 23.69 14.67
CA ILE A 11 11.39 22.28 14.26
C ILE A 11 9.99 21.62 14.17
N TYR A 12 9.11 21.85 15.16
CA TYR A 12 7.73 21.33 15.14
C TYR A 12 6.83 21.98 14.08
N PHE A 13 7.09 23.23 13.67
CA PHE A 13 6.33 23.96 12.66
C PHE A 13 6.76 23.67 11.22
N SER A 14 7.87 22.96 11.02
CA SER A 14 8.23 22.43 9.69
C SER A 14 7.26 21.30 9.30
N ASN A 15 6.06 21.68 8.86
CA ASN A 15 5.17 20.79 8.15
C ASN A 15 5.82 20.46 6.80
N ASN A 16 6.67 19.45 6.79
CA ASN A 16 7.17 18.87 5.57
C ASN A 16 5.97 18.27 4.82
N VAL A 17 5.73 18.75 3.60
CA VAL A 17 4.76 18.14 2.68
C VAL A 17 5.42 16.87 2.16
N TYR A 18 5.16 15.75 2.84
CA TYR A 18 5.71 14.46 2.44
C TYR A 18 4.89 13.87 1.30
N CYS A 19 5.57 13.59 0.19
CA CYS A 19 5.02 12.73 -0.85
C CYS A 19 5.28 11.28 -0.45
N LEU A 20 4.23 10.47 -0.47
CA LEU A 20 4.30 9.12 0.06
C LEU A 20 5.06 8.18 -0.88
N SER A 21 5.87 7.28 -0.33
CA SER A 21 6.62 6.29 -1.09
C SER A 21 5.88 4.95 -1.11
N CYS A 22 5.60 4.39 -2.30
CA CYS A 22 4.81 3.15 -2.43
C CYS A 22 5.52 2.10 -3.26
N PHE A 23 5.30 0.82 -2.95
CA PHE A 23 5.66 -0.25 -3.88
C PHE A 23 4.76 -0.18 -5.11
N LYS A 24 5.36 -0.27 -6.30
CA LYS A 24 4.62 -0.30 -7.57
C LYS A 24 4.93 -1.57 -8.35
N CYS A 25 3.87 -2.26 -8.74
CA CYS A 25 3.96 -3.44 -9.59
C CYS A 25 2.59 -3.79 -10.16
N MET A 26 2.56 -4.51 -11.28
CA MET A 26 1.34 -5.04 -11.86
C MET A 26 1.65 -6.32 -12.61
N THR A 27 0.82 -7.34 -12.43
CA THR A 27 1.00 -8.64 -13.08
C THR A 27 -0.32 -9.36 -13.29
N THR A 28 -0.42 -10.08 -14.41
CA THR A 28 -1.48 -11.08 -14.61
C THR A 28 -0.92 -12.48 -14.83
N ASN A 29 0.40 -12.66 -14.65
CA ASN A 29 1.09 -13.92 -14.87
C ASN A 29 1.79 -14.33 -13.57
N PHE A 30 1.53 -15.55 -13.11
CA PHE A 30 2.02 -16.08 -11.83
C PHE A 30 3.38 -16.77 -11.97
N GLU A 31 3.79 -17.17 -13.18
CA GLU A 31 4.96 -18.05 -13.39
C GLU A 31 6.31 -17.38 -13.08
N ASN A 32 6.36 -16.04 -12.95
CA ASN A 32 7.58 -15.29 -12.58
C ASN A 32 7.23 -14.06 -11.71
N ASP A 33 6.25 -14.21 -10.82
CA ASP A 33 5.58 -13.07 -10.20
C ASP A 33 6.15 -12.65 -8.82
N THR A 34 6.94 -11.58 -8.83
CA THR A 34 7.39 -10.91 -7.60
C THR A 34 6.36 -9.92 -7.04
N CYS A 35 5.31 -9.59 -7.79
CA CYS A 35 4.27 -8.65 -7.35
C CYS A 35 3.23 -9.31 -6.43
N SER A 36 2.92 -10.59 -6.68
CA SER A 36 2.13 -11.43 -5.76
C SER A 36 2.91 -11.80 -4.49
N ASP A 37 4.23 -11.59 -4.42
CA ASP A 37 5.02 -11.99 -3.24
C ASP A 37 4.57 -11.23 -1.97
N PRO A 38 4.08 -11.95 -0.95
CA PRO A 38 3.57 -11.37 0.28
C PRO A 38 4.67 -11.19 1.34
N PHE A 39 5.96 -11.12 1.01
CA PHE A 39 7.03 -10.87 1.98
C PHE A 39 8.14 -10.02 1.39
N HIS A 40 8.63 -10.40 0.20
CA HIS A 40 9.74 -9.74 -0.46
C HIS A 40 9.42 -9.56 -1.93
N PRO A 41 8.96 -8.37 -2.33
CA PRO A 41 8.90 -8.13 -3.74
C PRO A 41 10.32 -7.97 -4.29
N MET A 42 10.98 -9.06 -4.66
CA MET A 42 12.37 -9.07 -5.13
C MET A 42 12.61 -8.10 -6.30
N ASN A 43 11.56 -7.73 -7.04
CA ASN A 43 11.62 -6.74 -8.13
C ASN A 43 10.58 -5.60 -8.02
N ASN A 44 9.81 -5.44 -6.93
CA ASN A 44 8.94 -4.25 -6.84
C ASN A 44 9.76 -3.08 -6.33
N ARG A 45 9.91 -2.07 -7.19
CA ARG A 45 10.57 -0.83 -6.83
C ARG A 45 9.67 -0.05 -5.85
N LEU A 46 10.22 0.29 -4.69
CA LEU A 46 9.69 1.37 -3.88
C LEU A 46 9.89 2.66 -4.68
N GLU A 47 8.78 3.24 -5.14
CA GLU A 47 8.82 4.54 -5.79
C GLU A 47 8.81 5.61 -4.70
N ASN A 48 9.96 6.25 -4.54
CA ASN A 48 10.12 7.41 -3.67
C ASN A 48 9.37 8.60 -4.27
N GLU A 49 8.73 9.40 -3.43
CA GLU A 49 7.94 10.57 -3.84
C GLU A 49 6.92 10.19 -4.93
N CYS A 50 6.02 9.26 -4.62
CA CYS A 50 5.14 8.69 -5.64
C CYS A 50 4.08 9.70 -6.11
N PHE A 51 4.00 9.90 -7.43
CA PHE A 51 3.00 10.77 -8.04
C PHE A 51 1.91 9.96 -8.75
N ALA A 52 0.67 10.45 -8.64
CA ALA A 52 -0.49 9.84 -9.30
C ALA A 52 -1.45 10.89 -9.87
N THR A 53 -2.27 10.48 -10.83
CA THR A 53 -3.37 11.30 -11.36
C THR A 53 -4.52 11.34 -10.35
N SER A 54 -5.14 12.50 -10.18
CA SER A 54 -6.35 12.67 -9.37
C SER A 54 -7.59 12.74 -10.26
N ASN A 55 -8.71 12.16 -9.81
CA ASN A 55 -9.92 12.11 -10.60
C ASN A 55 -10.46 13.52 -10.91
N GLY A 56 -10.73 13.79 -12.19
CA GLY A 56 -11.23 15.10 -12.64
C GLY A 56 -10.18 16.22 -12.63
N ARG A 57 -8.88 15.91 -12.47
CA ARG A 57 -7.80 16.89 -12.51
C ARG A 57 -6.72 16.50 -13.51
N ASN A 58 -6.22 17.49 -14.25
CA ASN A 58 -5.10 17.31 -15.18
C ASN A 58 -3.78 17.45 -14.43
N GLY A 59 -2.84 16.55 -14.71
CA GLY A 59 -1.51 16.55 -14.11
C GLY A 59 -1.28 15.44 -13.09
N LEU A 60 -0.07 15.44 -12.54
CA LEU A 60 0.39 14.52 -11.51
C LEU A 60 0.41 15.25 -10.16
N PHE A 61 -0.05 14.57 -9.12
CA PHE A 61 -0.11 15.11 -7.77
C PHE A 61 0.60 14.18 -6.78
N PRO A 62 1.17 14.72 -5.69
CA PRO A 62 1.72 13.92 -4.62
C PRO A 62 0.70 12.90 -4.12
N ALA A 63 1.06 11.63 -4.13
CA ALA A 63 0.15 10.59 -3.67
C ALA A 63 -0.03 10.68 -2.15
N ARG A 64 -1.24 10.33 -1.70
CA ARG A 64 -1.64 10.34 -0.29
C ARG A 64 -1.86 8.94 0.27
N PHE A 65 -2.00 7.96 -0.62
CA PHE A 65 -2.27 6.58 -0.23
C PHE A 65 -1.50 5.60 -1.11
N CYS A 66 -1.04 4.51 -0.51
CA CYS A 66 -0.70 3.30 -1.25
C CYS A 66 -1.91 2.38 -1.34
N VAL A 67 -2.01 1.69 -2.47
CA VAL A 67 -3.00 0.65 -2.73
C VAL A 67 -2.32 -0.67 -3.05
N LYS A 68 -2.93 -1.76 -2.58
CA LYS A 68 -2.68 -3.13 -3.01
C LYS A 68 -4.00 -3.75 -3.45
N ILE A 69 -4.03 -4.37 -4.63
CA ILE A 69 -5.19 -5.06 -5.18
C ILE A 69 -4.77 -6.47 -5.55
N SER A 70 -5.58 -7.46 -5.16
CA SER A 70 -5.40 -8.86 -5.55
C SER A 70 -6.74 -9.51 -5.82
N GLY A 71 -6.89 -10.19 -6.95
CA GLY A 71 -8.16 -10.85 -7.29
C GLY A 71 -8.13 -11.56 -8.62
N ILE A 72 -9.31 -11.99 -9.08
CA ILE A 72 -9.53 -12.65 -10.37
C ILE A 72 -10.34 -11.73 -11.27
N ILE A 73 -9.94 -11.62 -12.53
CA ILE A 73 -10.70 -10.90 -13.56
C ILE A 73 -11.92 -11.75 -13.95
N VAL A 74 -13.11 -11.27 -13.61
CA VAL A 74 -14.38 -11.97 -13.85
C VAL A 74 -15.07 -11.51 -15.13
N ASP A 75 -14.79 -10.28 -15.57
CA ASP A 75 -15.35 -9.72 -16.80
C ASP A 75 -14.44 -8.61 -17.36
N VAL A 76 -14.54 -8.34 -18.66
CA VAL A 76 -13.77 -7.30 -19.36
C VAL A 76 -14.65 -6.53 -20.33
N ASP A 77 -14.36 -5.23 -20.50
CA ASP A 77 -15.05 -4.41 -21.49
C ASP A 77 -14.83 -4.91 -22.92
N ARG A 78 -15.72 -4.53 -23.84
CA ARG A 78 -15.73 -5.00 -25.23
C ARG A 78 -14.40 -4.76 -25.98
N ASN A 79 -13.68 -3.71 -25.60
CA ASN A 79 -12.45 -3.28 -26.28
C ASN A 79 -11.17 -3.83 -25.60
N VAL A 80 -11.33 -4.71 -24.61
CA VAL A 80 -10.23 -5.27 -23.81
C VAL A 80 -9.99 -6.71 -24.25
N ASN A 81 -8.72 -7.12 -24.23
CA ASN A 81 -8.34 -8.48 -24.60
C ASN A 81 -8.98 -9.52 -23.66
N ARG A 82 -9.88 -10.34 -24.20
CA ARG A 82 -10.59 -11.40 -23.45
C ARG A 82 -9.67 -12.50 -22.89
N SER A 83 -8.44 -12.62 -23.36
CA SER A 83 -7.45 -13.53 -22.76
C SER A 83 -7.10 -13.20 -21.30
N LEU A 84 -7.50 -12.01 -20.80
CA LEU A 84 -7.38 -11.63 -19.41
C LEU A 84 -8.44 -12.27 -18.50
N LEU A 85 -9.54 -12.80 -19.05
CA LEU A 85 -10.59 -13.43 -18.26
C LEU A 85 -10.04 -14.60 -17.45
N ARG A 86 -10.51 -14.72 -16.20
CA ARG A 86 -10.10 -15.72 -15.20
C ARG A 86 -8.62 -15.67 -14.81
N LYS A 87 -7.84 -14.71 -15.31
CA LYS A 87 -6.48 -14.47 -14.80
C LYS A 87 -6.56 -13.80 -13.45
N ARG A 88 -5.59 -14.15 -12.59
CA ARG A 88 -5.35 -13.39 -11.36
C ARG A 88 -4.65 -12.07 -11.72
N LEU A 89 -4.99 -10.99 -11.03
CA LEU A 89 -4.29 -9.72 -11.11
C LEU A 89 -3.79 -9.36 -9.72
N TYR A 90 -2.50 -9.01 -9.64
CA TYR A 90 -1.91 -8.35 -8.49
C TYR A 90 -1.41 -6.98 -8.93
N LEU A 91 -1.74 -5.96 -8.15
CA LEU A 91 -1.42 -4.57 -8.45
C LEU A 91 -1.05 -3.85 -7.16
N ARG A 92 0.07 -3.15 -7.18
CA ARG A 92 0.46 -2.20 -6.13
C ARG A 92 0.73 -0.85 -6.79
N THR A 93 0.21 0.22 -6.20
CA THR A 93 0.45 1.57 -6.69
C THR A 93 0.30 2.61 -5.58
N CYS A 94 0.57 3.87 -5.92
CA CYS A 94 0.09 5.02 -5.17
C CYS A 94 -1.12 5.67 -5.86
N ILE A 95 -1.96 6.35 -5.07
CA ILE A 95 -3.11 7.15 -5.52
C ILE A 95 -3.26 8.42 -4.67
N THR A 96 -3.98 9.41 -5.20
CA THR A 96 -4.25 10.69 -4.52
C THR A 96 -5.54 10.67 -3.69
N ASP A 97 -6.56 10.00 -4.21
CA ASP A 97 -7.92 10.07 -3.71
C ASP A 97 -8.23 8.85 -2.85
N ASN A 98 -9.01 9.02 -1.78
CA ASN A 98 -9.46 7.85 -1.01
C ASN A 98 -10.54 7.11 -1.80
N ILE A 99 -10.30 5.84 -2.10
CA ILE A 99 -11.20 4.96 -2.87
C ILE A 99 -12.07 4.06 -1.99
N MET A 100 -11.96 4.18 -0.66
CA MET A 100 -12.71 3.40 0.31
C MET A 100 -13.67 4.30 1.09
N ASP A 101 -14.91 3.84 1.22
CA ASP A 101 -16.04 4.60 1.80
C ASP A 101 -15.92 4.77 3.33
N SER A 102 -14.92 4.14 3.94
CA SER A 102 -14.71 4.17 5.38
C SER A 102 -13.27 4.55 5.70
N THR A 103 -13.10 5.52 6.61
CA THR A 103 -11.83 5.89 7.24
C THR A 103 -11.32 4.82 8.22
N ARG A 104 -12.04 3.71 8.37
CA ARG A 104 -11.76 2.63 9.34
C ARG A 104 -11.38 1.29 8.72
N SER A 105 -11.68 1.08 7.44
CA SER A 105 -11.33 -0.16 6.74
C SER A 105 -10.17 0.13 5.79
N SER A 106 -8.97 -0.29 6.19
CA SER A 106 -7.83 -0.37 5.27
C SER A 106 -8.02 -1.45 4.22
N ASP A 107 -9.01 -2.34 4.37
CA ASP A 107 -9.23 -3.49 3.52
C ASP A 107 -10.70 -3.67 3.15
N SER A 108 -10.97 -4.03 1.90
CA SER A 108 -12.30 -4.32 1.39
C SER A 108 -12.23 -5.47 0.40
N THR A 109 -13.14 -6.43 0.53
CA THR A 109 -13.25 -7.58 -0.37
C THR A 109 -14.59 -7.54 -1.08
N GLY A 110 -14.59 -7.75 -2.38
CA GLY A 110 -15.81 -7.74 -3.18
C GLY A 110 -15.56 -7.65 -4.67
N ASN A 111 -16.58 -7.21 -5.38
CA ASN A 111 -16.54 -7.00 -6.82
C ASN A 111 -16.31 -5.52 -7.11
N PHE A 112 -15.27 -5.22 -7.89
CA PHE A 112 -14.94 -3.86 -8.26
C PHE A 112 -14.47 -3.76 -9.70
N ARG A 113 -14.55 -2.54 -10.25
CA ARG A 113 -14.21 -2.24 -11.63
C ARG A 113 -13.00 -1.33 -11.68
N LEU A 114 -11.95 -1.75 -12.36
CA LEU A 114 -10.77 -0.95 -12.63
C LEU A 114 -11.00 -0.14 -13.92
N LYS A 115 -11.24 1.17 -13.76
CA LYS A 115 -11.50 2.07 -14.90
C LYS A 115 -10.21 2.54 -15.56
N ASN A 116 -9.29 3.13 -14.79
CA ASN A 116 -8.05 3.72 -15.30
C ASN A 116 -6.84 3.23 -14.50
N PHE A 117 -6.26 2.10 -14.90
CA PHE A 117 -5.04 1.60 -14.31
C PHE A 117 -4.03 1.16 -15.37
N ASN A 118 -3.07 2.03 -15.70
CA ASN A 118 -1.99 1.75 -16.64
C ASN A 118 -2.48 1.02 -17.92
N GLN A 119 -1.95 -0.19 -18.16
CA GLN A 119 -2.22 -1.01 -19.34
C GLN A 119 -3.52 -1.85 -19.22
N ILE A 120 -4.11 -1.95 -18.03
CA ILE A 120 -5.31 -2.76 -17.78
C ILE A 120 -6.46 -1.83 -17.43
N LYS A 121 -7.29 -1.53 -18.43
CA LYS A 121 -8.47 -0.69 -18.31
C LYS A 121 -9.72 -1.53 -18.56
N GLY A 122 -10.83 -1.15 -17.94
CA GLY A 122 -12.12 -1.74 -18.25
C GLY A 122 -12.28 -3.19 -17.79
N VAL A 123 -11.59 -3.61 -16.73
CA VAL A 123 -11.75 -4.96 -16.15
C VAL A 123 -12.64 -4.91 -14.92
N ARG A 124 -13.46 -5.94 -14.73
CA ARG A 124 -14.19 -6.21 -13.50
C ARG A 124 -13.51 -7.38 -12.80
N MET A 125 -13.34 -7.24 -11.50
CA MET A 125 -12.63 -8.19 -10.69
C MET A 125 -13.40 -8.52 -9.43
N GLN A 126 -13.18 -9.74 -8.96
CA GLN A 126 -13.52 -10.17 -7.61
C GLN A 126 -12.22 -10.32 -6.83
N GLY A 127 -12.09 -9.64 -5.70
CA GLY A 127 -10.86 -9.68 -4.91
C GLY A 127 -10.87 -8.75 -3.72
N THR A 128 -9.67 -8.43 -3.26
CA THR A 128 -9.42 -7.57 -2.11
C THR A 128 -8.64 -6.32 -2.54
N ILE A 129 -9.01 -5.18 -1.98
CA ILE A 129 -8.33 -3.90 -2.08
C ILE A 129 -7.88 -3.50 -0.68
N THR A 130 -6.60 -3.19 -0.52
CA THR A 130 -5.99 -2.62 0.68
C THR A 130 -5.55 -1.19 0.39
N LEU A 131 -5.82 -0.26 1.30
CA LEU A 131 -5.43 1.15 1.27
C LEU A 131 -4.72 1.52 2.58
N CYS A 132 -3.65 2.29 2.49
CA CYS A 132 -2.90 2.77 3.65
C CYS A 132 -2.17 4.08 3.34
N SER A 133 -1.80 4.84 4.38
CA SER A 133 -1.32 6.23 4.26
C SER A 133 0.06 6.47 4.89
N HIS A 134 0.94 5.47 4.89
CA HIS A 134 2.33 5.61 5.35
C HIS A 134 3.30 5.00 4.33
N ASP A 135 4.56 5.42 4.34
CA ASP A 135 5.55 4.93 3.37
C ASP A 135 5.68 3.40 3.38
N GLY A 136 5.72 2.82 2.19
CA GLY A 136 5.90 1.39 1.98
C GLY A 136 4.78 0.51 2.55
N CYS A 137 3.67 1.07 3.03
CA CYS A 137 2.64 0.30 3.75
C CYS A 137 1.92 -0.75 2.91
N ASN A 138 1.99 -0.65 1.57
CA ASN A 138 1.50 -1.68 0.64
C ASN A 138 2.54 -2.78 0.35
N GLN A 139 3.64 -2.81 1.10
CA GLN A 139 4.41 -4.03 1.30
C GLN A 139 3.60 -5.02 2.12
N ALA A 140 4.09 -6.24 2.17
CA ALA A 140 3.51 -7.18 3.09
C ALA A 140 4.20 -7.10 4.44
N ILE A 141 3.43 -7.27 5.50
CA ILE A 141 3.90 -7.11 6.87
C ILE A 141 4.72 -8.36 7.23
N LEU A 142 6.04 -8.21 7.38
CA LEU A 142 6.79 -9.19 8.17
C LEU A 142 6.38 -9.02 9.64
N LEU A 143 5.87 -10.09 10.24
CA LEU A 143 5.78 -10.20 11.71
C LEU A 143 7.20 -10.37 12.26
N THR A 144 7.92 -9.26 12.42
CA THR A 144 9.19 -9.26 13.15
C THR A 144 8.87 -9.23 14.64
N VAL A 145 9.00 -10.37 15.31
CA VAL A 145 8.95 -10.39 16.76
C VAL A 145 10.26 -9.78 17.27
N ASN A 146 10.16 -8.64 17.97
CA ASN A 146 11.35 -7.99 18.52
C ASN A 146 11.90 -8.87 19.65
N SER A 147 13.05 -9.52 19.42
CA SER A 147 13.69 -10.41 20.38
C SER A 147 13.94 -9.73 21.74
N MET A 148 14.16 -8.41 21.75
CA MET A 148 14.33 -7.62 22.97
C MET A 148 13.04 -7.52 23.80
N THR A 149 11.87 -7.51 23.16
CA THR A 149 10.58 -7.53 23.88
C THR A 149 10.33 -8.90 24.53
N ILE A 150 10.69 -10.00 23.86
CA ILE A 150 10.61 -11.35 24.44
C ILE A 150 11.55 -11.46 25.65
N LEU A 151 12.81 -11.01 25.52
CA LEU A 151 13.78 -11.03 26.62
C LEU A 151 13.30 -10.21 27.83
N PHE A 152 12.66 -9.06 27.59
CA PHE A 152 12.11 -8.24 28.66
C PHE A 152 10.97 -8.95 29.43
N PHE A 153 10.03 -9.60 28.72
CA PHE A 153 8.97 -10.38 29.37
C PHE A 153 9.51 -11.60 30.12
N LEU A 154 10.52 -12.28 29.57
CA LEU A 154 11.19 -13.40 30.25
C LEU A 154 11.91 -12.95 31.53
N PHE A 155 12.55 -11.78 31.50
CA PHE A 155 13.21 -11.21 32.67
C PHE A 155 12.22 -10.85 33.78
N ILE A 156 11.07 -10.27 33.44
CA ILE A 156 10.00 -9.97 34.41
C ILE A 156 9.45 -11.25 35.05
N LEU A 157 9.22 -12.29 34.26
CA LEU A 157 8.76 -13.59 34.78
C LEU A 157 9.79 -14.21 35.74
N LEU A 158 11.08 -14.07 35.45
CA LEU A 158 12.15 -14.59 36.30
C LEU A 158 12.22 -13.86 37.65
N ILE A 159 12.07 -12.52 37.64
CA ILE A 159 11.98 -11.73 38.89
C ILE A 159 10.74 -12.13 39.70
N TYR A 160 9.62 -12.42 39.04
CA TYR A 160 8.39 -12.82 39.72
C TYR A 160 8.51 -14.20 40.39
N GLN A 161 9.35 -15.12 39.87
CA GLN A 161 9.59 -16.43 40.50
C GLN A 161 10.64 -16.39 41.63
N LEU A 162 11.43 -15.32 41.72
CA LEU A 162 12.42 -15.12 42.79
C LEU A 162 11.85 -14.39 44.01
N LYS A 163 10.58 -13.97 43.94
CA LYS A 163 9.77 -13.52 45.08
C LYS A 163 8.84 -14.64 45.53
#